data_AF-A0A7Z0SHE4-F1
#
_entry.id   AF-A0A7Z0SHE4-F1
#
_cell.length_a   1.000
_cell.length_b   1.000
_cell.length_c   1.000
_cell.angle_alpha   90.00
_cell.angle_beta   90.00
_cell.angle_gamma   90.00
#
_symmetry.space_group_name_H-M   'P 1'
#
loop_
_entity.id
_entity.type
_entity.pdbx_description
1 polymer ?
#
loop_
_entity_poly.entity_id
_entity_poly.type
_entity_poly.pdbx_seq_one_letter_code
_entity_poly.pdbx_strand_id
1 'polypeptide(L)' 'MIKKKTETDGPASLSECLVQIAKLGGYLARASDPPPGNTVMWRGLARLSDIQMGFNLNTAQ' A
#
# COMPACT_ATOMS: atom_id res chain seq x y z
N MET A 1 -4.99 7.13 24.20
CA MET A 1 -3.71 6.98 23.48
C MET A 1 -3.90 7.51 22.06
N ILE A 2 -3.37 8.70 21.76
CA ILE A 2 -3.49 9.33 20.45
C ILE A 2 -2.40 8.71 19.56
N LYS A 3 -2.78 7.88 18.57
CA LYS A 3 -1.83 7.40 17.57
C LYS A 3 -1.35 8.61 16.77
N LYS A 4 -0.05 8.90 16.83
CA LYS A 4 0.57 9.98 16.06
C LYS A 4 0.33 9.72 14.58
N LYS A 5 -0.25 10.71 13.90
CA LYS A 5 -0.25 10.82 12.45
C LYS A 5 1.20 11.09 12.05
N THR A 6 1.87 10.11 11.46
CA THR A 6 3.19 10.30 10.85
C THR A 6 2.98 11.06 9.55
N GLU A 7 2.86 12.38 9.66
CA GLU A 7 3.09 13.28 8.53
C GLU A 7 4.60 13.43 8.40
N THR A 8 5.21 12.46 7.72
CA THR A 8 6.61 12.52 7.30
C THR A 8 6.66 13.28 5.99
N ASP A 9 7.16 14.52 6.05
CA ASP A 9 7.41 15.42 4.92
C ASP A 9 8.59 14.96 4.02
N GLY A 10 8.84 13.65 4.00
CA GLY A 10 9.95 12.98 3.30
C GLY A 10 9.44 11.79 2.50
N PRO A 11 10.24 11.27 1.54
CA PRO A 11 9.83 10.12 0.74
C PRO A 11 9.49 8.95 1.67
N ALA A 12 8.33 8.34 1.43
CA ALA A 12 7.90 7.17 2.18
C ALA A 12 9.02 6.11 2.18
N SER A 13 9.34 5.59 3.35
CA SER A 13 10.29 4.50 3.49
C SER A 13 9.81 3.27 2.71
N LEU A 14 10.74 2.40 2.33
CA LEU A 14 10.39 1.15 1.66
C LEU A 14 9.36 0.34 2.48
N SER A 15 9.52 0.31 3.81
CA SER A 15 8.57 -0.37 4.71
C SER A 15 7.15 0.22 4.60
N GLU A 16 7.02 1.55 4.57
CA GLU A 16 5.72 2.21 4.43
C GLU A 16 5.08 1.91 3.06
N CYS A 17 5.87 1.93 1.99
CA CYS A 17 5.40 1.55 0.65
C CYS A 17 4.93 0.09 0.61
N LEU A 18 5.69 -0.83 1.20
CA LEU A 18 5.31 -2.24 1.30
C LEU A 18 4.00 -2.42 2.10
N VAL A 19 3.80 -1.65 3.17
CA VAL A 19 2.53 -1.65 3.92
C VAL A 19 1.38 -1.09 3.08
N GLN A 20 1.61 -0.05 2.27
CA GLN A 20 0.60 0.48 1.35
C GLN A 20 0.20 -0.55 0.29
N ILE A 21 1.17 -1.25 -0.32
CA ILE A 21 0.92 -2.33 -1.26
C ILE A 21 0.13 -3.45 -0.57
N ALA A 22 0.55 -3.89 0.61
CA ALA A 22 -0.15 -4.92 1.37
C ALA A 22 -1.60 -4.52 1.67
N LYS A 23 -1.87 -3.25 1.97
CA LYS A 23 -3.23 -2.73 2.21
C LYS A 23 -4.12 -2.89 0.99
N LEU A 24 -3.61 -2.63 -0.23
CA LEU A 24 -4.33 -2.92 -1.47
C LEU A 24 -4.67 -4.41 -1.61
N GLY A 25 -3.79 -5.27 -1.08
CA GLY A 25 -3.99 -6.71 -0.99
C GLY A 25 -4.87 -7.18 0.16
N GLY A 26 -5.48 -6.29 0.93
CA GLY A 26 -6.36 -6.62 2.06
C GLY A 26 -5.68 -6.75 3.42
N TYR A 27 -4.43 -6.28 3.57
CA TYR A 27 -3.78 -6.16 4.86
C TYR A 27 -4.35 -4.97 5.66
N LEU A 28 -4.73 -5.20 6.91
CA LEU A 28 -5.43 -4.20 7.71
C LEU A 28 -4.49 -3.20 8.40
N ALA A 29 -3.22 -3.58 8.60
CA ALA A 29 -2.18 -2.77 9.24
C ALA A 29 -2.57 -2.26 10.64
N ARG A 30 -3.09 -3.14 11.49
CA ARG A 30 -3.28 -2.85 12.92
C ARG A 30 -1.92 -2.86 13.62
N ALA A 31 -1.85 -2.16 14.75
CA ALA A 31 -0.61 -2.01 15.51
C ALA A 31 0.00 -3.33 16.03
N SER A 32 -0.79 -4.41 16.06
CA SER A 32 -0.37 -5.73 16.54
C SER A 32 -0.50 -6.81 15.46
N ASP A 33 -0.75 -6.42 14.20
CA ASP A 33 -0.80 -7.40 13.12
C ASP A 33 0.62 -7.90 12.80
N PRO A 34 0.78 -9.20 12.48
CA PRO A 34 2.05 -9.72 11.98
C PRO A 34 2.38 -9.09 10.62
N PRO A 35 3.66 -9.09 10.20
CA PRO A 35 4.05 -8.56 8.90
C PRO A 35 3.25 -9.21 7.75
N PRO A 36 2.98 -8.45 6.68
CA PRO A 36 2.13 -8.94 5.58
C PRO A 36 2.75 -10.17 4.92
N GLY A 37 1.95 -11.24 4.80
CA GLY A 37 2.37 -12.46 4.12
C GLY A 37 2.46 -12.31 2.60
N ASN A 38 3.14 -13.25 1.94
CA ASN A 38 3.38 -13.20 0.50
C ASN A 38 2.08 -13.10 -0.33
N THR A 39 1.00 -13.78 0.09
CA THR A 39 -0.29 -13.74 -0.62
C THR A 39 -0.91 -12.35 -0.65
N VAL A 40 -0.91 -11.61 0.47
CA VAL A 40 -1.44 -10.25 0.49
C VAL A 40 -0.55 -9.29 -0.28
N MET A 41 0.78 -9.51 -0.28
CA MET A 41 1.70 -8.74 -1.13
C MET A 41 1.40 -8.92 -2.63
N TRP A 42 1.26 -10.16 -3.10
CA TRP A 42 0.94 -10.44 -4.51
C TRP A 42 -0.40 -9.85 -4.95
N ARG A 43 -1.43 -9.99 -4.10
CA ARG A 43 -2.73 -9.36 -4.37
C ARG A 43 -2.64 -7.84 -4.44
N GLY A 44 -1.85 -7.24 -3.55
CA GLY A 44 -1.60 -5.80 -3.54
C GLY A 44 -0.90 -5.31 -4.80
N LEU A 45 0.14 -6.01 -5.24
CA LEU A 45 0.88 -5.68 -6.47
C LEU A 45 0.01 -5.82 -7.71
N ALA A 46 -0.76 -6.90 -7.84
CA ALA A 46 -1.70 -7.08 -8.95
C ALA A 46 -2.72 -5.92 -8.99
N ARG A 47 -3.30 -5.56 -7.85
CA ARG A 47 -4.27 -4.47 -7.78
C ARG A 47 -3.65 -3.11 -8.11
N LEU A 48 -2.41 -2.87 -7.72
CA LEU A 48 -1.68 -1.65 -8.07
C LEU A 48 -1.46 -1.57 -9.58
N SER A 49 -1.05 -2.66 -10.23
CA SER A 49 -0.88 -2.73 -11.68
C SER A 49 -2.18 -2.42 -12.43
N ASP A 50 -3.31 -2.97 -11.97
CA ASP A 50 -4.63 -2.70 -12.57
C ASP A 50 -4.99 -1.21 -12.48
N ILE A 51 -4.74 -0.58 -11.33
CA ILE A 51 -5.00 0.85 -11.10
C ILE A 51 -4.08 1.69 -12.00
N GLN A 52 -2.79 1.35 -12.09
CA GLN A 52 -1.85 2.04 -12.95
C GLN A 52 -2.27 1.97 -14.42
N MET A 53 -2.71 0.80 -14.89
CA MET A 53 -3.23 0.64 -16.24
C MET A 53 -4.47 1.51 -16.46
N GLY A 54 -5.44 1.49 -15.55
CA GLY A 54 -6.64 2.33 -15.61
C GLY A 54 -6.34 3.84 -15.60
N PHE A 55 -5.37 4.27 -14.79
CA PHE A 55 -4.91 5.65 -14.75
C PHE A 55 -4.28 6.08 -16.08
N ASN A 56 -3.38 5.25 -16.64
CA ASN A 56 -2.72 5.53 -17.90
C ASN A 56 -3.71 5.63 -19.07
N LEU A 57 -4.76 4.81 -19.07
CA LEU A 57 -5.84 4.88 -20.06
C LEU A 57 -6.58 6.23 -19.99
N ASN A 58 -6.81 6.76 -18.78
CA ASN A 58 -7.45 8.06 -18.59
C ASN A 58 -6.54 9.24 -18.99
N THR A 59 -5.23 9.14 -18.78
CA THR A 59 -4.29 10.22 -19.13
C THR A 59 -3.87 10.25 -20.60
N ALA A 60 -4.26 9.25 -21.39
CA ALA A 60 -3.98 9.17 -22.82
C ALA A 60 -5.08 9.80 -23.70
N GLN A 61 -5.82 10.79 -23.17
CA GLN A 61 -6.87 11.56 -23.86
C GLN A 61 -6.46 13.01 -24.03
#